data_AF-A0AAE6C7X9-F1
#
_entry.id   AF-A0AAE6C7X9-F1
#
_cell.length_a   1.000
_cell.length_b   1.000
_cell.length_c   1.000
_cell.angle_alpha   90.00
_cell.angle_beta   90.00
_cell.angle_gamma   90.00
#
_symmetry.space_group_name_H-M   'P 1'
#
loop_
_entity.id
_entity.type
_entity.pdbx_description
1 polymer ?
#
loop_
_entity_poly.entity_id
_entity_poly.type
_entity_poly.pdbx_seq_one_letter_code
_entity_poly.pdbx_strand_id
1 'polypeptide(L)'
;MGKKFDYRGLPEEQQAKLRGLCSSIHSAGCRNTAGAAEMGNAFNEAKIGLDHGQFTSWCYSEAGYEIRQVQNMMNLANFAGKEPDILLVPMSAGFLLAAPSAPKLVVEKVLKVAREGGRVRVTWVKQLLKPEREKEPAPERSTASEAAKIAKLIAGVLHPGEAVSLRQLLEAADASLIQRFVSDLQENLRAALPGAVSSDNSAHRPSIGY
;
A
#
# COMPACT_ATOMS: atom_id res chain seq x y z
N MET A 1 -2.00 -5.56 -15.21
CA MET A 1 -1.27 -4.99 -16.37
C MET A 1 -2.10 -3.86 -16.98
N GLY A 2 -1.58 -2.64 -17.08
CA GLY A 2 -2.28 -1.55 -17.78
C GLY A 2 -2.33 -1.81 -19.29
N LYS A 3 -3.46 -1.50 -19.96
CA LYS A 3 -3.64 -1.69 -21.41
C LYS A 3 -2.49 -0.99 -22.16
N LYS A 4 -1.81 -1.71 -23.07
CA LYS A 4 -0.80 -1.10 -23.96
C LYS A 4 -1.51 -0.13 -24.91
N PHE A 5 -0.87 1.00 -25.20
CA PHE A 5 -1.38 1.94 -26.21
C PHE A 5 -1.39 1.24 -27.58
N ASP A 6 -2.50 1.36 -28.31
CA ASP A 6 -2.64 0.79 -29.65
C ASP A 6 -2.16 1.81 -30.68
N TYR A 7 -1.10 1.46 -31.39
CA TYR A 7 -0.47 2.31 -32.41
C TYR A 7 -1.07 2.12 -33.80
N ARG A 8 -1.92 1.11 -34.02
CA ARG A 8 -2.37 0.68 -35.36
C ARG A 8 -3.19 1.73 -36.13
N GLY A 9 -3.76 2.71 -35.45
CA GLY A 9 -4.50 3.82 -36.07
C GLY A 9 -3.65 5.01 -36.49
N LEU A 10 -2.32 4.96 -36.32
CA LEU A 10 -1.42 6.09 -36.60
C LEU A 10 -0.51 5.79 -37.81
N PRO A 11 -0.13 6.82 -38.59
CA PRO A 11 0.92 6.69 -39.62
C PRO A 11 2.22 6.13 -39.04
N GLU A 12 2.95 5.32 -39.81
CA GLU A 12 4.18 4.64 -39.35
C GLU A 12 5.22 5.61 -38.78
N GLU A 13 5.40 6.76 -39.43
CA GLU A 13 6.29 7.83 -38.95
C GLU A 13 5.88 8.32 -37.55
N GLN A 14 4.58 8.51 -37.33
CA GLN A 14 4.05 8.94 -36.03
C GLN A 14 4.22 7.84 -34.98
N GLN A 15 4.05 6.57 -35.34
CA GLN A 15 4.31 5.45 -34.44
C GLN A 15 5.78 5.40 -34.02
N ALA A 16 6.71 5.52 -34.96
CA ALA A 16 8.15 5.55 -34.70
C ALA A 16 8.52 6.72 -33.79
N LYS A 17 8.01 7.93 -34.09
CA LYS A 17 8.23 9.13 -33.28
C LYS A 17 7.76 8.96 -31.84
N LEU A 18 6.53 8.47 -31.63
CA LEU A 18 5.98 8.26 -30.28
C LEU A 18 6.75 7.20 -29.49
N ARG A 19 7.24 6.15 -30.14
CA ARG A 19 8.10 5.14 -29.50
C ARG A 19 9.44 5.74 -29.09
N GLY A 20 10.05 6.58 -29.95
CA GLY A 20 11.25 7.34 -29.63
C GLY A 20 11.04 8.25 -28.42
N LEU A 21 9.98 9.06 -28.43
CA LEU A 21 9.63 9.94 -27.30
C LEU A 21 9.41 9.16 -26.01
N CYS A 22 8.73 8.00 -26.07
CA CYS A 22 8.53 7.15 -24.90
C CYS A 22 9.86 6.66 -24.31
N SER A 23 10.84 6.30 -25.16
CA SER A 23 12.19 5.94 -24.71
C SER A 23 12.88 7.14 -24.03
N SER A 24 12.85 8.32 -24.65
CA SER A 24 13.46 9.53 -24.11
C SER A 24 12.87 9.95 -22.76
N ILE A 25 11.54 9.89 -22.63
CA ILE A 25 10.84 10.17 -21.36
C ILE A 25 11.24 9.17 -20.28
N HIS A 26 11.36 7.89 -20.64
CA HIS A 26 11.78 6.86 -19.70
C HIS A 26 13.20 7.10 -19.20
N SER A 27 14.16 7.33 -20.13
CA SER A 27 15.54 7.63 -19.76
C SER A 27 15.66 8.91 -18.92
N ALA A 28 14.88 9.95 -19.23
CA ALA A 28 14.80 11.15 -18.39
C ALA A 28 14.29 10.83 -16.98
N GLY A 29 13.27 9.99 -16.87
CA GLY A 29 12.74 9.53 -15.59
C GLY A 29 13.77 8.77 -14.73
N CYS A 30 14.67 7.99 -15.36
CA CYS A 30 15.77 7.32 -14.66
C CYS A 30 16.86 8.30 -14.22
N ARG A 31 17.24 9.27 -15.07
CA ARG A 31 18.18 10.34 -14.67
C ARG A 31 17.66 11.15 -13.47
N ASN A 32 16.36 11.40 -13.41
CA ASN A 32 15.75 12.06 -12.26
C ASN A 32 15.93 11.25 -10.96
N THR A 33 15.98 9.91 -11.03
CA THR A 33 16.25 9.06 -9.85
C THR A 33 17.63 9.33 -9.27
N ALA A 34 18.65 9.51 -10.11
CA ALA A 34 19.99 9.89 -9.66
C ALA A 34 19.99 11.24 -8.95
N GLY A 35 19.37 12.27 -9.54
CA GLY A 35 19.24 13.58 -8.89
C GLY A 35 18.47 13.52 -7.56
N ALA A 36 17.41 12.69 -7.47
CA ALA A 36 16.70 12.48 -6.21
C ALA A 36 17.55 11.78 -5.14
N ALA A 37 18.42 10.85 -5.53
CA ALA A 37 19.35 10.19 -4.63
C ALA A 37 20.45 11.16 -4.14
N GLU A 38 20.97 12.01 -5.03
CA GLU A 38 21.91 13.08 -4.67
C GLU A 38 21.29 14.06 -3.66
N MET A 39 20.07 14.52 -3.91
CA MET A 39 19.32 15.35 -2.95
C MET A 39 19.12 14.61 -1.62
N GLY A 40 18.80 13.33 -1.66
CA GLY A 40 18.65 12.50 -0.45
C GLY A 40 19.94 12.41 0.37
N ASN A 41 21.10 12.31 -0.27
CA ASN A 41 22.40 12.38 0.41
C ASN A 41 22.63 13.73 1.08
N ALA A 42 22.34 14.83 0.38
CA ALA A 42 22.43 16.17 0.96
C ALA A 42 21.49 16.34 2.18
N PHE A 43 20.27 15.79 2.12
CA PHE A 43 19.36 15.78 3.28
C PHE A 43 19.86 14.91 4.44
N ASN A 44 20.45 13.74 4.15
CA ASN A 44 21.07 12.90 5.17
C ASN A 44 22.22 13.65 5.87
N GLU A 45 23.05 14.36 5.12
CA GLU A 45 24.15 15.15 5.66
C GLU A 45 23.67 16.35 6.49
N ALA A 46 22.72 17.14 5.95
CA ALA A 46 22.14 18.27 6.67
C ALA A 46 21.50 17.84 8.00
N LYS A 47 20.90 16.65 8.05
CA LYS A 47 20.27 16.11 9.27
C LYS A 47 21.28 15.82 10.40
N ILE A 48 22.55 15.56 10.09
CA ILE A 48 23.57 15.25 11.12
C ILE A 48 23.82 16.47 12.03
N GLY A 49 23.73 17.68 11.48
CA GLY A 49 24.00 18.93 12.21
C GLY A 49 22.78 19.62 12.81
N LEU A 50 21.58 19.03 12.71
CA LEU A 50 20.32 19.64 13.15
C LEU A 50 19.62 18.78 14.20
N ASP A 51 19.17 19.41 15.28
CA ASP A 51 18.44 18.73 16.35
C ASP A 51 17.04 18.28 15.90
N HIS A 52 16.40 17.46 16.74
CA HIS A 52 15.02 17.03 16.52
C HIS A 52 14.08 18.24 16.38
N GLY A 53 13.27 18.26 15.31
CA GLY A 53 12.37 19.38 14.97
C GLY A 53 13.01 20.47 14.10
N GLN A 54 14.28 20.82 14.33
CA GLN A 54 14.99 21.82 13.51
C GLN A 54 15.13 21.35 12.06
N PHE A 55 15.47 20.08 11.85
CA PHE A 55 15.55 19.50 10.50
C PHE A 55 14.23 19.64 9.74
N THR A 56 13.10 19.41 10.41
CA THR A 56 11.78 19.54 9.76
C THR A 56 11.51 20.99 9.40
N SER A 57 11.74 21.93 10.32
CA SER A 57 11.58 23.36 10.03
C SER A 57 12.45 23.81 8.86
N TRP A 58 13.73 23.42 8.87
CA TRP A 58 14.69 23.77 7.81
C TRP A 58 14.30 23.18 6.45
N CYS A 59 13.81 21.94 6.41
CA CYS A 59 13.30 21.34 5.17
C CYS A 59 12.19 22.18 4.53
N TYR A 60 11.25 22.68 5.34
CA TYR A 60 10.15 23.51 4.85
C TYR A 60 10.61 24.94 4.49
N SER A 61 11.33 25.62 5.37
CA SER A 61 11.64 27.05 5.22
C SER A 61 12.79 27.32 4.25
N GLU A 62 13.87 26.53 4.32
CA GLU A 62 15.09 26.78 3.56
C GLU A 62 15.18 25.90 2.32
N ALA A 63 14.97 24.58 2.49
CA ALA A 63 15.09 23.65 1.37
C ALA A 63 13.85 23.65 0.46
N GLY A 64 12.69 24.10 0.96
CA GLY A 64 11.44 24.17 0.19
C GLY A 64 10.76 22.82 -0.06
N TYR A 65 11.00 21.82 0.79
CA TYR A 65 10.43 20.47 0.63
C TYR A 65 9.62 20.03 1.86
N GLU A 66 8.47 19.44 1.58
CA GLU A 66 7.66 18.69 2.54
C GLU A 66 8.46 17.52 3.12
N ILE A 67 8.32 17.27 4.42
CA ILE A 67 9.10 16.23 5.13
C ILE A 67 8.93 14.84 4.52
N ARG A 68 7.73 14.54 3.99
CA ARG A 68 7.45 13.25 3.32
C ARG A 68 8.27 13.06 2.05
N GLN A 69 8.45 14.12 1.25
CA GLN A 69 9.25 14.08 0.02
C GLN A 69 10.74 13.90 0.38
N VAL A 70 11.21 14.63 1.39
CA VAL A 70 12.57 14.51 1.93
C VAL A 70 12.86 13.08 2.37
N GLN A 71 11.96 12.47 3.16
CA GLN A 71 12.10 11.08 3.60
C GLN A 71 12.18 10.10 2.43
N ASN A 72 11.39 10.28 1.38
CA ASN A 72 11.46 9.42 0.19
C ASN A 72 12.83 9.54 -0.51
N MET A 73 13.38 10.75 -0.64
CA MET A 73 14.70 10.99 -1.23
C MET A 73 15.82 10.40 -0.36
N MET A 74 15.78 10.61 0.96
CA MET A 74 16.74 10.03 1.89
C MET A 74 16.73 8.49 1.86
N ASN A 75 15.53 7.88 1.84
CA ASN A 75 15.38 6.44 1.71
C ASN A 75 15.94 5.94 0.38
N LEU A 76 15.65 6.63 -0.72
CA LEU A 76 16.19 6.31 -2.04
C LEU A 76 17.72 6.38 -2.06
N ALA A 77 18.31 7.42 -1.48
CA ALA A 77 19.77 7.60 -1.42
C ALA A 77 20.44 6.47 -0.62
N ASN A 78 19.90 6.17 0.57
CA ASN A 78 20.36 5.07 1.41
C ASN A 78 20.22 3.71 0.72
N PHE A 79 19.15 3.53 -0.07
CA PHE A 79 18.93 2.31 -0.84
C PHE A 79 19.91 2.22 -2.02
N ALA A 80 20.13 3.30 -2.77
CA ALA A 80 21.05 3.36 -3.90
C ALA A 80 22.50 3.06 -3.51
N GLY A 81 22.92 3.46 -2.30
CA GLY A 81 24.24 3.10 -1.78
C GLY A 81 24.43 1.60 -1.54
N LYS A 82 23.35 0.84 -1.36
CA LYS A 82 23.37 -0.62 -1.19
C LYS A 82 23.08 -1.36 -2.49
N GLU A 83 22.26 -0.75 -3.34
CA GLU A 83 21.72 -1.36 -4.55
C GLU A 83 21.70 -0.32 -5.70
N PRO A 84 22.84 -0.15 -6.41
CA PRO A 84 22.99 0.89 -7.43
C PRO A 84 22.02 0.77 -8.62
N ASP A 85 21.54 -0.44 -8.91
CA ASP A 85 20.59 -0.69 -10.00
C ASP A 85 19.26 0.05 -9.83
N ILE A 86 18.95 0.53 -8.62
CA ILE A 86 17.77 1.37 -8.40
C ILE A 86 17.79 2.64 -9.27
N LEU A 87 18.97 3.13 -9.65
CA LEU A 87 19.14 4.31 -10.50
C LEU A 87 18.70 4.05 -11.95
N LEU A 88 18.57 2.79 -12.36
CA LEU A 88 18.02 2.39 -13.66
C LEU A 88 16.48 2.44 -13.66
N VAL A 89 15.86 2.62 -12.50
CA VAL A 89 14.40 2.64 -12.34
C VAL A 89 13.89 4.09 -12.31
N PRO A 90 12.76 4.43 -12.96
CA PRO A 90 12.21 5.78 -12.89
C PRO A 90 11.85 6.23 -11.47
N MET A 91 12.08 7.51 -11.15
CA MET A 91 12.02 8.07 -9.79
C MET A 91 10.80 7.65 -8.97
N SER A 92 9.60 7.76 -9.53
CA SER A 92 8.36 7.41 -8.80
C SER A 92 8.27 5.91 -8.44
N ALA A 93 8.88 5.03 -9.25
CA ALA A 93 9.03 3.63 -8.91
C ALA A 93 10.18 3.41 -7.92
N GLY A 94 11.28 4.14 -8.08
CA GLY A 94 12.40 4.15 -7.14
C GLY A 94 11.96 4.45 -5.70
N PHE A 95 11.15 5.48 -5.49
CA PHE A 95 10.60 5.80 -4.15
C PHE A 95 9.77 4.68 -3.54
N LEU A 96 9.02 3.93 -4.35
CA LEU A 96 8.20 2.82 -3.86
C LEU A 96 9.07 1.62 -3.45
N LEU A 97 10.15 1.36 -4.19
CA LEU A 97 11.05 0.24 -3.93
C LEU A 97 12.03 0.52 -2.80
N ALA A 98 12.43 1.78 -2.62
CA ALA A 98 13.29 2.22 -1.52
C ALA A 98 12.52 2.40 -0.20
N ALA A 99 11.19 2.30 -0.21
CA ALA A 99 10.39 2.38 1.01
C ALA A 99 10.75 1.21 1.96
N PRO A 100 10.85 1.44 3.29
CA PRO A 100 11.14 0.38 4.25
C PRO A 100 10.14 -0.79 4.25
N SER A 101 8.91 -0.52 3.80
CA SER A 101 7.84 -1.51 3.69
C SER A 101 7.85 -2.30 2.37
N ALA A 102 8.75 -2.00 1.43
CA ALA A 102 8.83 -2.70 0.17
C ALA A 102 9.30 -4.15 0.38
N PRO A 103 8.53 -5.18 -0.06
CA PRO A 103 8.96 -6.57 0.05
C PRO A 103 10.21 -6.83 -0.79
N LYS A 104 11.24 -7.45 -0.18
CA LYS A 104 12.53 -7.74 -0.84
C LYS A 104 12.37 -8.48 -2.18
N LEU A 105 11.49 -9.48 -2.23
CA LEU A 105 11.21 -10.26 -3.45
C LEU A 105 10.71 -9.38 -4.60
N VAL A 106 9.87 -8.38 -4.30
CA VAL A 106 9.38 -7.43 -5.32
C VAL A 106 10.51 -6.54 -5.80
N VAL A 107 11.35 -6.06 -4.87
CA VAL A 107 12.51 -5.22 -5.17
C VAL A 107 13.48 -5.96 -6.10
N GLU A 108 13.91 -7.17 -5.73
CA GLU A 108 14.80 -8.00 -6.54
C GLU A 108 14.24 -8.26 -7.94
N LYS A 109 12.95 -8.61 -8.04
CA LYS A 109 12.27 -8.86 -9.32
C LYS A 109 12.30 -7.62 -10.23
N VAL A 110 12.05 -6.44 -9.67
CA VAL A 110 12.01 -5.20 -10.45
C VAL A 110 13.41 -4.79 -10.89
N LEU A 111 14.40 -4.89 -10.00
CA LEU A 111 15.78 -4.55 -10.31
C LEU A 111 16.41 -5.48 -11.33
N LYS A 112 16.08 -6.79 -11.29
CA LYS A 112 16.48 -7.73 -12.33
C LYS A 112 15.99 -7.27 -13.71
N VAL A 113 14.72 -6.88 -13.82
CA VAL A 113 14.17 -6.36 -15.09
C VAL A 113 14.90 -5.09 -15.53
N ALA A 114 15.23 -4.20 -14.60
CA ALA A 114 15.97 -2.98 -14.92
C ALA A 114 17.38 -3.28 -15.46
N ARG A 115 18.12 -4.20 -14.81
CA ARG A 115 19.44 -4.67 -15.25
C ARG A 115 19.44 -5.26 -16.65
N GLU A 116 18.39 -6.02 -16.98
CA GLU A 116 18.21 -6.62 -18.30
C GLU A 116 17.82 -5.59 -19.38
N GLY A 117 17.77 -4.30 -19.06
CA GLY A 117 17.35 -3.22 -19.97
C GLY A 117 15.83 -3.14 -20.15
N GLY A 118 15.08 -3.84 -19.31
CA GLY A 118 13.63 -3.85 -19.31
C GLY A 118 13.05 -2.53 -18.80
N ARG A 119 11.94 -2.09 -19.42
CA ARG A 119 11.28 -0.83 -19.04
C ARG A 119 10.44 -0.99 -17.79
N VAL A 120 10.93 -0.47 -16.66
CA VAL A 120 10.17 -0.45 -15.41
C VAL A 120 9.12 0.66 -15.43
N ARG A 121 7.86 0.29 -15.15
CA ARG A 121 6.74 1.24 -15.05
C ARG A 121 6.26 1.34 -13.62
N VAL A 122 6.00 2.55 -13.14
CA VAL A 122 5.46 2.78 -11.79
C VAL A 122 4.14 2.03 -11.54
N THR A 123 3.29 1.91 -12.56
CA THR A 123 2.02 1.18 -12.45
C THR A 123 2.21 -0.32 -12.28
N TRP A 124 3.26 -0.89 -12.87
CA TRP A 124 3.63 -2.28 -12.68
C TRP A 124 4.21 -2.52 -11.30
N VAL A 125 5.11 -1.65 -10.84
CA VAL A 125 5.66 -1.70 -9.47
C VAL A 125 4.54 -1.58 -8.43
N LYS A 126 3.60 -0.64 -8.60
CA LYS A 126 2.40 -0.54 -7.75
C LYS A 126 1.55 -1.82 -7.76
N GLN A 127 1.50 -2.55 -8.88
CA GLN A 127 0.76 -3.82 -8.94
C GLN A 127 1.49 -4.94 -8.19
N LEU A 128 2.82 -4.97 -8.24
CA LEU A 128 3.62 -5.95 -7.48
C LEU A 128 3.64 -5.64 -5.97
N LEU A 129 3.60 -4.36 -5.61
CA LEU A 129 3.54 -3.90 -4.22
C LEU A 129 2.12 -3.86 -3.66
N LYS A 130 1.09 -4.04 -4.50
CA LYS A 130 -0.23 -4.32 -3.96
C LYS A 130 -0.07 -5.61 -3.17
N PRO A 131 -0.60 -5.67 -1.93
CA PRO A 131 -0.68 -6.93 -1.24
C PRO A 131 -1.44 -7.88 -2.16
N GLU A 132 -0.72 -8.87 -2.68
CA GLU A 132 -1.34 -10.08 -3.16
C GLU A 132 -2.16 -10.55 -1.95
N ARG A 133 -3.46 -10.76 -2.14
CA ARG A 133 -4.20 -11.58 -1.18
C ARG A 133 -3.62 -12.98 -1.33
N GLU A 134 -2.45 -13.25 -0.73
CA GLU A 134 -1.83 -14.56 -0.59
C GLU A 134 -2.90 -15.46 0.08
N LYS A 135 -3.30 -16.64 -0.42
CA LYS A 135 -2.54 -17.72 -1.07
C LYS A 135 -1.25 -18.06 -0.33
N GLU A 136 -1.31 -18.08 0.99
CA GLU A 136 -0.68 -19.12 1.80
C GLU A 136 -1.68 -20.28 1.95
N PRO A 137 -1.26 -21.55 2.22
CA PRO A 137 -2.22 -22.58 2.61
C PRO A 137 -3.02 -22.03 3.78
N ALA A 138 -4.34 -22.05 3.65
CA ALA A 138 -5.25 -21.34 4.55
C ALA A 138 -4.84 -21.50 6.02
N PRO A 139 -4.48 -20.42 6.76
CA PRO A 139 -5.07 -20.30 8.07
C PRO A 139 -6.55 -20.04 7.76
N GLU A 140 -7.41 -20.92 8.26
CA GLU A 140 -8.86 -20.82 8.16
C GLU A 140 -9.30 -19.36 8.21
N ARG A 141 -10.28 -18.97 7.40
CA ARG A 141 -11.05 -17.74 7.61
C ARG A 141 -11.62 -17.80 9.03
N SER A 142 -10.83 -17.45 10.02
CA SER A 142 -11.23 -17.54 11.41
C SER A 142 -12.16 -16.37 11.61
N THR A 143 -13.36 -16.68 12.13
CA THR A 143 -14.32 -15.71 12.65
C THR A 143 -13.64 -14.67 13.55
N ALA A 144 -12.50 -15.00 14.15
CA ALA A 144 -11.62 -14.10 14.89
C ALA A 144 -11.05 -12.92 14.08
N SER A 145 -10.69 -13.11 12.80
CA SER A 145 -10.20 -12.00 11.93
C SER A 145 -11.31 -11.00 11.60
N GLU A 146 -12.54 -11.48 11.48
CA GLU A 146 -13.72 -10.65 11.22
C GLU A 146 -14.23 -9.98 12.51
N ALA A 147 -14.24 -10.71 13.62
CA ALA A 147 -14.52 -10.19 14.95
C ALA A 147 -13.54 -9.06 15.34
N ALA A 148 -12.24 -9.21 15.04
CA ALA A 148 -11.24 -8.17 15.31
C ALA A 148 -11.49 -6.89 14.49
N LYS A 149 -11.93 -7.02 13.23
CA LYS A 149 -12.30 -5.86 12.40
C LYS A 149 -13.54 -5.15 12.93
N ILE A 150 -14.56 -5.91 13.33
CA ILE A 150 -15.80 -5.35 13.89
C ILE A 150 -15.54 -4.69 15.24
N ALA A 151 -14.74 -5.31 16.11
CA ALA A 151 -14.35 -4.73 17.40
C ALA A 151 -13.65 -3.37 17.22
N LYS A 152 -12.77 -3.25 16.21
CA LYS A 152 -12.11 -1.99 15.87
C LYS A 152 -13.09 -0.90 15.39
N LEU A 153 -14.12 -1.28 14.64
CA LEU A 153 -15.15 -0.35 14.19
C LEU A 153 -15.99 0.15 15.36
N ILE A 154 -16.45 -0.75 16.24
CA ILE A 154 -17.24 -0.39 17.43
C ILE A 154 -16.43 0.57 18.33
N ALA A 155 -15.16 0.24 18.61
CA ALA A 155 -14.29 1.07 19.44
C ALA A 155 -14.06 2.48 18.85
N GLY A 156 -14.14 2.65 17.53
CA GLY A 156 -13.98 3.95 16.86
C GLY A 156 -15.22 4.83 16.87
N VAL A 157 -16.40 4.28 17.18
CA VAL A 157 -17.68 5.01 17.17
C VAL A 157 -18.11 5.44 18.58
N LEU A 158 -17.65 4.74 19.63
CA LEU A 158 -17.99 5.05 21.02
C LEU A 158 -17.38 6.38 21.48
N HIS A 159 -18.16 7.15 22.24
CA HIS A 159 -17.61 8.31 22.94
C HIS A 159 -16.65 7.86 24.06
N PRO A 160 -15.67 8.69 24.46
CA PRO A 160 -14.66 8.29 25.45
C PRO A 160 -15.23 7.77 26.79
N GLY A 161 -16.35 8.34 27.26
CA GLY A 161 -17.01 7.85 28.48
C GLY A 161 -17.61 6.45 28.34
N GLU A 162 -18.21 6.16 27.19
CA GLU A 162 -18.81 4.86 26.87
C GLU A 162 -17.75 3.78 26.66
N ALA A 163 -16.62 4.14 26.03
CA ALA A 163 -15.48 3.25 25.86
C ALA A 163 -14.86 2.83 27.20
N VAL A 164 -14.79 3.75 28.17
CA VAL A 164 -14.33 3.45 29.54
C VAL A 164 -15.30 2.50 30.24
N SER A 165 -16.61 2.75 30.17
CA SER A 165 -17.63 1.86 30.76
C SER A 165 -17.62 0.46 30.13
N LEU A 166 -17.50 0.37 28.80
CA LEU A 166 -17.40 -0.91 28.09
C LEU A 166 -16.12 -1.66 28.49
N ARG A 167 -14.99 -0.96 28.61
CA ARG A 167 -13.73 -1.55 29.05
C ARG A 167 -13.84 -2.12 30.46
N GLN A 168 -14.38 -1.35 31.40
CA GLN A 168 -14.58 -1.81 32.78
C GLN A 168 -15.51 -3.01 32.87
N LEU A 169 -16.60 -3.00 32.09
CA LEU A 169 -17.51 -4.14 31.98
C LEU A 169 -16.77 -5.40 31.49
N LEU A 170 -16.00 -5.30 30.41
CA LEU A 170 -15.28 -6.43 29.82
C LEU A 170 -14.11 -6.93 30.69
N GLU A 171 -13.42 -6.04 31.41
CA GLU A 171 -12.35 -6.42 32.34
C GLU A 171 -12.88 -7.15 33.58
N ALA A 172 -14.11 -6.85 34.00
CA ALA A 172 -14.79 -7.52 35.12
C ALA A 172 -15.68 -8.70 34.67
N ALA A 173 -15.78 -8.98 33.37
CA ALA A 173 -16.73 -9.95 32.84
C ALA A 173 -16.23 -11.39 32.94
N ASP A 174 -17.10 -12.28 33.40
CA ASP A 174 -16.96 -13.71 33.22
C ASP A 174 -17.57 -14.17 31.88
N ALA A 175 -17.42 -15.46 31.57
CA ALA A 175 -17.95 -16.03 30.32
C ALA A 175 -19.48 -15.86 30.18
N SER A 176 -20.22 -15.84 31.29
CA SER A 176 -21.68 -15.69 31.28
C SER A 176 -22.10 -14.26 30.93
N LEU A 177 -21.39 -13.27 31.48
CA LEU A 177 -21.63 -11.86 31.19
C LEU A 177 -21.23 -11.51 29.75
N ILE A 178 -20.13 -12.09 29.25
CA ILE A 178 -19.72 -11.94 27.84
C ILE A 178 -20.78 -12.51 26.90
N GLN A 179 -21.30 -13.71 27.18
CA GLN A 179 -22.36 -14.32 26.36
C GLN A 179 -23.66 -13.49 26.37
N ARG A 180 -24.05 -12.97 27.53
CA ARG A 180 -25.21 -12.09 27.66
C ARG A 180 -25.02 -10.79 26.88
N PHE A 181 -23.86 -10.14 27.03
CA PHE A 181 -23.51 -8.94 26.28
C PHE A 181 -23.57 -9.17 24.75
N VAL A 182 -23.02 -10.28 24.26
CA VAL A 182 -23.09 -10.63 22.83
C VAL A 182 -24.52 -10.84 22.38
N SER A 183 -25.36 -11.47 23.21
CA SER A 183 -26.78 -11.70 22.90
C SER A 183 -27.56 -10.40 22.82
N ASP A 184 -27.39 -9.51 23.80
CA ASP A 184 -28.05 -8.20 23.84
C ASP A 184 -27.58 -7.32 22.66
N LEU A 185 -26.30 -7.39 22.30
CA LEU A 185 -25.75 -6.69 21.12
C LEU A 185 -26.40 -7.19 19.82
N GLN A 186 -26.58 -8.51 19.66
CA GLN A 186 -27.26 -9.09 18.50
C GLN A 186 -28.71 -8.64 18.39
N GLU A 187 -29.43 -8.57 19.51
CA GLU A 187 -30.82 -8.12 19.55
C GLU A 187 -30.94 -6.63 19.16
N ASN A 188 -30.07 -5.78 19.73
CA ASN A 188 -30.04 -4.35 19.40
C ASN A 188 -29.65 -4.10 17.94
N LEU A 189 -28.70 -4.85 17.39
CA LEU A 189 -28.33 -4.77 15.96
C LEU A 189 -29.48 -5.20 15.05
N ARG A 190 -30.25 -6.23 15.45
CA ARG A 190 -31.44 -6.68 14.72
C ARG A 190 -32.54 -5.60 14.74
N ALA A 191 -32.76 -4.97 15.89
CA ALA A 191 -33.73 -3.88 16.01
C ALA A 191 -33.33 -2.64 15.18
N ALA A 192 -32.03 -2.34 15.10
CA ALA A 192 -31.50 -1.22 14.30
C ALA A 192 -31.53 -1.45 12.79
N LEU A 193 -31.67 -2.71 12.34
CA LEU A 193 -31.71 -3.11 10.92
C LEU A 193 -33.02 -3.84 10.56
N PRO A 194 -34.18 -3.15 10.53
CA PRO A 194 -35.44 -3.77 10.13
C PRO A 194 -35.39 -4.12 8.63
N GLY A 195 -35.09 -5.38 8.29
CA GLY A 195 -35.23 -5.89 6.92
C GLY A 195 -34.32 -7.02 6.46
N ALA A 196 -33.32 -7.47 7.24
CA ALA A 196 -32.42 -8.54 6.78
C ALA A 196 -32.82 -9.92 7.34
N VAL A 197 -33.89 -10.51 6.77
CA VAL A 197 -34.20 -11.94 6.93
C VAL A 197 -34.45 -12.59 5.57
N SER A 198 -33.80 -13.75 5.39
CA SER A 198 -34.04 -14.84 4.43
C SER A 198 -33.49 -14.77 2.99
N SER A 199 -32.42 -15.52 2.77
CA SER A 199 -32.29 -16.43 1.61
C SER A 199 -31.53 -17.66 2.12
N ASP A 200 -32.21 -18.62 2.73
CA ASP A 200 -32.75 -19.81 2.06
C ASP A 200 -31.75 -20.48 1.11
N ASN A 201 -31.11 -21.53 1.61
CA ASN A 201 -30.22 -22.42 0.87
C ASN A 201 -30.92 -23.77 0.74
N SER A 202 -31.99 -23.82 -0.04
CA SER A 202 -32.57 -25.08 -0.51
C SER A 202 -31.92 -25.46 -1.84
N ALA A 203 -31.20 -26.58 -1.81
CA ALA A 203 -30.54 -27.20 -2.94
C ALA A 203 -31.51 -27.47 -4.11
N HIS A 204 -31.09 -27.09 -5.32
CA HIS A 204 -31.67 -27.62 -6.56
C HIS A 204 -30.54 -28.22 -7.41
N ARG A 205 -30.38 -29.54 -7.35
CA ARG A 205 -29.60 -30.33 -8.31
C ARG A 205 -30.44 -30.49 -9.58
N PRO A 206 -29.88 -30.28 -10.78
CA PRO A 206 -30.58 -30.60 -12.01
C PRO A 206 -30.56 -32.11 -12.29
N SER A 207 -31.71 -32.59 -12.75
CA SER A 207 -31.95 -33.90 -13.34
C SER A 207 -31.03 -34.14 -14.54
N ILE A 208 -30.30 -35.25 -14.55
CA ILE A 208 -29.77 -35.84 -15.78
C ILE A 208 -30.53 -37.15 -16.00
N GLY A 209 -31.40 -37.14 -17.00
CA GLY A 209 -31.89 -38.34 -17.66
C GLY A 209 -31.02 -38.59 -18.89
N TYR A 210 -30.51 -39.80 -19.02
CA TYR A 210 -30.66 -40.74 -20.14
C TYR A 210 -30.05 -42.07 -19.71
#